data_AF-R1AVG8-F1
#
_entry.id   AF-R1AVG8-F1
#
_cell.length_a   1.000
_cell.length_b   1.000
_cell.length_c   1.000
_cell.angle_alpha   90.00
_cell.angle_beta   90.00
_cell.angle_gamma   90.00
#
_symmetry.space_group_name_H-M   'P 1'
#
loop_
_entity.id
_entity.type
_entity.pdbx_description
1 polymer ?
#
loop_
_entity_poly.entity_id
_entity_poly.type
_entity_poly.pdbx_seq_one_letter_code
_entity_poly.pdbx_strand_id
1 'polypeptide(L)'
;MFTLIKKHRFLTLITLVILVTYTWVWVQCYIATQNYYRNAMDNLNKGKYITALKGDRVLSEDNSKYVFIGGFQQVVEIWENPCAVPKPKLYTQAKEKISSIIKEKIDIHTGEEAFQTYINLDNRYLPEILLHVGDLYLRKGDKKSAKETYTVVKDAFAFNQEAVKSAEEKLNRIK
;
A
#
# COMPACT_ATOMS: atom_id res chain seq x y z
N MET A 1 16.83 50.30 -12.04
CA MET A 1 17.11 49.22 -13.01
C MET A 1 18.04 48.13 -12.44
N PHE A 2 19.14 48.48 -11.78
CA PHE A 2 20.10 47.51 -11.19
C PHE A 2 19.51 46.58 -10.11
N THR A 3 18.60 47.07 -9.26
CA THR A 3 17.94 46.30 -8.21
C THR A 3 16.95 45.26 -8.74
N LEU A 4 16.26 45.58 -9.86
CA LEU A 4 15.35 44.66 -10.54
C LEU A 4 16.12 43.46 -11.12
N ILE A 5 17.22 43.70 -11.82
CA ILE A 5 18.06 42.65 -12.43
C ILE A 5 18.62 41.71 -11.35
N LYS A 6 19.05 42.24 -10.21
CA LYS A 6 19.56 41.44 -9.09
C LYS A 6 18.46 40.58 -8.46
N LYS A 7 17.23 41.09 -8.35
CA LYS A 7 16.05 40.35 -7.88
C LYS A 7 15.66 39.22 -8.83
N HIS A 8 15.70 39.46 -10.16
CA HIS A 8 15.44 38.41 -11.15
C HIS A 8 16.49 37.30 -11.10
N ARG A 9 17.79 37.64 -11.02
CA ARG A 9 18.87 36.64 -10.90
C ARG A 9 18.76 35.81 -9.62
N PHE A 10 18.36 36.43 -8.51
CA PHE A 10 18.12 35.74 -7.25
C PHE A 10 16.92 34.77 -7.32
N LEU A 11 15.79 35.20 -7.90
CA LEU A 11 14.63 34.33 -8.12
C LEU A 11 14.96 33.15 -9.04
N THR A 12 15.70 33.38 -10.13
CA THR A 12 16.16 32.31 -11.02
C THR A 12 17.01 31.27 -10.28
N LEU A 13 17.89 31.72 -9.39
CA LEU A 13 18.76 30.83 -8.62
C LEU A 13 17.96 29.96 -7.64
N ILE A 14 16.96 30.53 -6.95
CA ILE A 14 16.04 29.76 -6.09
C ILE A 14 15.29 28.71 -6.89
N THR A 15 14.69 29.09 -8.02
CA THR A 15 13.95 28.15 -8.88
C THR A 15 14.84 27.01 -9.37
N LEU A 16 16.08 27.30 -9.75
CA LEU A 16 17.03 26.28 -10.17
C LEU A 16 17.35 25.29 -9.03
N VAL A 17 17.58 25.79 -7.81
CA VAL A 17 17.85 24.94 -6.65
C VAL A 17 16.65 24.03 -6.35
N ILE A 18 15.43 24.56 -6.42
CA ILE A 18 14.20 23.77 -6.23
C ILE A 18 14.09 22.67 -7.29
N LEU A 19 14.30 23.01 -8.57
CA LEU A 19 14.24 22.05 -9.68
C LEU A 19 15.27 20.93 -9.54
N VAL A 20 16.51 21.26 -9.20
CA VAL A 20 17.58 20.27 -9.02
C VAL A 20 17.27 19.35 -7.85
N THR A 21 16.86 19.92 -6.71
CA THR A 21 16.53 19.15 -5.51
C THR A 21 15.33 18.24 -5.75
N TYR A 22 14.29 18.75 -6.42
CA TYR A 22 13.12 17.98 -6.78
C TYR A 22 13.48 16.81 -7.69
N THR A 23 14.24 17.07 -8.76
CA THR A 23 14.67 16.04 -9.71
C THR A 23 15.50 14.96 -9.02
N TRP A 24 16.42 15.37 -8.12
CA TRP A 24 17.22 14.45 -7.34
C TRP A 24 16.37 13.51 -6.48
N VAL A 25 15.45 14.07 -5.67
CA VAL A 25 14.56 13.27 -4.82
C VAL A 25 13.66 12.37 -5.67
N TRP A 26 13.14 12.87 -6.80
CA TRP A 26 12.32 12.09 -7.71
C TRP A 26 13.07 10.86 -8.23
N VAL A 27 14.35 11.00 -8.62
CA VAL A 27 15.19 9.88 -9.08
C VAL A 27 15.41 8.86 -7.96
N GLN A 28 15.67 9.31 -6.74
CA GLN A 28 15.83 8.41 -5.58
C GLN A 28 14.54 7.62 -5.30
N CYS A 29 13.39 8.30 -5.31
CA CYS A 29 12.08 7.68 -5.19
C CYS A 29 11.82 6.66 -6.30
N TYR A 30 12.23 6.95 -7.53
CA TYR A 30 12.09 6.05 -8.66
C TYR A 30 12.95 4.79 -8.52
N ILE A 31 14.21 4.91 -8.07
CA ILE A 31 15.09 3.77 -7.79
C ILE A 31 14.50 2.89 -6.68
N ALA A 32 14.04 3.50 -5.57
CA ALA A 32 13.38 2.79 -4.49
C ALA A 32 12.13 2.04 -4.97
N THR A 33 11.34 2.69 -5.83
CA THR A 33 10.14 2.10 -6.45
C THR A 33 10.48 0.86 -7.27
N GLN A 34 11.52 0.90 -8.10
CA GLN A 34 11.94 -0.27 -8.88
C GLN A 34 12.35 -1.43 -7.97
N ASN A 35 13.08 -1.14 -6.89
CA ASN A 35 13.52 -2.16 -5.93
C ASN A 35 12.32 -2.79 -5.19
N TYR A 36 11.43 -1.98 -4.63
CA TYR A 36 10.24 -2.50 -3.94
C TYR A 36 9.32 -3.27 -4.88
N TYR A 37 9.10 -2.77 -6.10
CA TYR A 37 8.30 -3.48 -7.09
C TYR A 37 8.89 -4.84 -7.46
N ARG A 38 10.21 -4.91 -7.68
CA ARG A 38 10.92 -6.17 -7.97
C ARG A 38 10.81 -7.16 -6.81
N ASN A 39 11.04 -6.69 -5.58
CA ASN A 39 10.95 -7.53 -4.38
C ASN A 39 9.51 -8.04 -4.14
N ALA A 40 8.51 -7.19 -4.37
CA ALA A 40 7.11 -7.56 -4.30
C ALA A 40 6.76 -8.63 -5.34
N MET A 41 7.24 -8.46 -6.58
CA MET A 41 7.06 -9.45 -7.65
C MET A 41 7.73 -10.80 -7.34
N ASP A 42 8.94 -10.79 -6.78
CA ASP A 42 9.63 -12.02 -6.37
C ASP A 42 8.84 -12.77 -5.28
N ASN A 43 8.37 -12.06 -4.26
CA ASN A 43 7.50 -12.65 -3.22
C ASN A 43 6.18 -13.16 -3.78
N LEU A 44 5.56 -12.41 -4.70
CA LEU A 44 4.34 -12.83 -5.38
C LEU A 44 4.53 -14.14 -6.16
N ASN A 45 5.64 -14.25 -6.89
CA ASN A 45 5.99 -15.46 -7.65
C ASN A 45 6.28 -16.66 -6.73
N LYS A 46 6.74 -16.40 -5.51
CA LYS A 46 6.94 -17.42 -4.46
C LYS A 46 5.67 -17.77 -3.68
N GLY A 47 4.52 -17.20 -4.02
CA GLY A 47 3.25 -17.40 -3.32
C GLY A 47 3.16 -16.68 -1.97
N LYS A 48 4.12 -15.83 -1.62
CA LYS A 48 4.13 -15.06 -0.36
C LYS A 48 3.31 -13.78 -0.52
N TYR A 49 2.00 -13.93 -0.61
CA TYR A 49 1.08 -12.85 -1.01
C TYR A 49 1.08 -11.67 -0.04
N ILE A 50 1.07 -11.92 1.27
CA ILE A 50 1.03 -10.85 2.27
C ILE A 50 2.36 -10.08 2.31
N THR A 51 3.49 -10.79 2.24
CA THR A 51 4.81 -10.18 2.08
C THR A 51 4.91 -9.38 0.78
N ALA A 52 4.36 -9.88 -0.33
CA ALA A 52 4.34 -9.13 -1.59
C ALA A 52 3.52 -7.82 -1.49
N LEU A 53 2.44 -7.83 -0.72
CA LEU A 53 1.63 -6.63 -0.48
C LEU A 53 2.37 -5.62 0.41
N LYS A 54 2.80 -6.04 1.61
CA LYS A 54 3.25 -5.12 2.68
C LYS A 54 4.76 -4.96 2.79
N GLY A 55 5.52 -5.94 2.32
CA GLY A 55 6.91 -6.12 2.67
C GLY A 55 7.09 -6.89 3.99
N ASP A 56 8.35 -7.20 4.32
CA ASP A 56 8.73 -7.89 5.56
C ASP A 56 10.17 -7.54 5.97
N ARG A 57 10.52 -7.78 7.23
CA ARG A 57 11.89 -7.66 7.74
C ARG A 57 12.55 -9.03 7.70
N VAL A 58 13.53 -9.18 6.82
CA VAL A 58 14.32 -10.41 6.74
C VAL A 58 15.71 -10.19 7.33
N LEU A 59 16.28 -11.24 7.91
CA LEU A 59 17.68 -11.22 8.33
C LEU A 59 18.57 -11.13 7.08
N SER A 60 19.58 -10.27 7.11
CA SER A 60 20.53 -10.09 6.00
C SER A 60 21.31 -11.37 5.75
N GLU A 61 21.84 -11.55 4.53
CA GLU A 61 22.59 -12.76 4.13
C GLU A 61 23.83 -13.02 5.01
N ASP A 62 24.43 -11.96 5.57
CA ASP A 62 25.55 -12.02 6.51
C ASP A 62 25.11 -12.22 7.97
N ASN A 63 23.82 -12.41 8.23
CA ASN A 63 23.19 -12.52 9.54
C ASN A 63 23.47 -11.37 10.51
N SER A 64 23.91 -10.20 10.00
CA SER A 64 24.33 -9.08 10.86
C SER A 64 23.16 -8.21 11.31
N LYS A 65 22.07 -8.12 10.52
CA LYS A 65 20.94 -7.23 10.82
C LYS A 65 19.66 -7.59 10.07
N TYR A 66 18.52 -7.14 10.58
CA TYR A 66 17.25 -7.19 9.84
C TYR A 66 17.16 -6.05 8.83
N VAL A 67 16.85 -6.38 7.57
CA VAL A 67 16.64 -5.45 6.47
C VAL A 67 15.18 -5.52 6.03
N PHE A 68 14.56 -4.36 5.87
CA PHE A 68 13.19 -4.28 5.37
C PHE A 68 13.17 -4.44 3.85
N ILE A 69 12.47 -5.47 3.39
CA ILE A 69 12.16 -5.72 1.98
C ILE A 69 10.74 -5.21 1.74
N GLY A 70 10.59 -4.09 1.04
CA GLY A 70 9.28 -3.52 0.74
C GLY A 70 8.47 -4.34 -0.28
N GLY A 71 7.14 -4.18 -0.20
CA GLY A 71 6.14 -4.72 -1.10
C GLY A 71 5.52 -3.67 -2.02
N PHE A 72 4.41 -4.03 -2.67
CA PHE A 72 3.67 -3.11 -3.54
C PHE A 72 3.14 -1.88 -2.79
N GLN A 73 2.86 -2.01 -1.49
CA GLN A 73 2.41 -0.91 -0.64
C GLN A 73 3.39 0.27 -0.67
N GLN A 74 4.70 0.02 -0.50
CA GLN A 74 5.68 1.11 -0.51
C GLN A 74 5.78 1.79 -1.88
N VAL A 75 5.54 1.06 -2.98
CA VAL A 75 5.46 1.67 -4.31
C VAL A 75 4.29 2.66 -4.37
N VAL A 76 3.14 2.33 -3.81
CA VAL A 76 1.99 3.23 -3.79
C VAL A 76 2.28 4.44 -2.90
N GLU A 77 2.83 4.23 -1.71
CA GLU A 77 3.11 5.29 -0.73
C GLU A 77 4.08 6.36 -1.25
N ILE A 78 5.15 5.96 -1.95
CA ILE A 78 6.14 6.89 -2.51
C ILE A 78 5.48 7.93 -3.42
N TRP A 79 4.47 7.51 -4.20
CA TRP A 79 3.85 8.33 -5.25
C TRP A 79 2.43 8.78 -4.91
N GLU A 80 1.95 8.51 -3.70
CA GLU A 80 0.60 8.90 -3.30
C GLU A 80 0.47 10.42 -3.17
N ASN A 81 1.53 11.07 -2.67
CA ASN A 81 1.57 12.52 -2.51
C ASN A 81 1.20 13.25 -3.82
N PRO A 82 0.29 14.24 -3.79
CA PRO A 82 -0.12 14.98 -4.99
C PRO A 82 1.02 15.69 -5.72
N CYS A 83 2.08 16.07 -5.00
CA CYS A 83 3.25 16.74 -5.55
C CYS A 83 4.27 15.76 -6.15
N ALA A 84 4.12 14.46 -5.98
CA ALA A 84 5.03 13.44 -6.52
C ALA A 84 4.73 13.17 -8.01
N VAL A 85 5.08 14.13 -8.86
CA VAL A 85 4.78 14.10 -10.31
C VAL A 85 6.04 14.21 -11.18
N PRO A 86 6.09 13.56 -12.35
CA PRO A 86 5.12 12.61 -12.86
C PRO A 86 5.17 11.28 -12.10
N LYS A 87 4.02 10.61 -11.96
CA LYS A 87 3.95 9.27 -11.36
C LYS A 87 4.46 8.23 -12.38
N PRO A 88 5.38 7.34 -12.02
CA PRO A 88 5.87 6.31 -12.93
C PRO A 88 4.79 5.25 -13.17
N LYS A 89 4.86 4.53 -14.30
CA LYS A 89 3.95 3.42 -14.63
C LYS A 89 3.87 2.34 -13.54
N LEU A 90 4.97 2.12 -12.82
CA LEU A 90 5.03 1.16 -11.70
C LEU A 90 4.03 1.49 -10.58
N TYR A 91 3.67 2.77 -10.39
CA TYR A 91 2.66 3.17 -9.40
C TYR A 91 1.28 2.58 -9.71
N THR A 92 0.80 2.74 -10.94
CA THR A 92 -0.49 2.18 -11.36
C THR A 92 -0.44 0.65 -11.41
N GLN A 93 0.66 0.07 -11.90
CA GLN A 93 0.83 -1.38 -11.90
C GLN A 93 0.83 -1.97 -10.48
N ALA A 94 1.44 -1.30 -9.49
CA ALA A 94 1.42 -1.75 -8.11
C ALA A 94 -0.01 -1.75 -7.55
N LYS A 95 -0.81 -0.72 -7.83
CA LYS A 95 -2.23 -0.69 -7.44
C LYS A 95 -3.03 -1.84 -8.05
N GLU A 96 -2.82 -2.12 -9.33
CA GLU A 96 -3.46 -3.25 -10.03
C GLU A 96 -3.06 -4.59 -9.40
N LYS A 97 -1.77 -4.77 -9.11
CA LYS A 97 -1.26 -5.98 -8.46
C LYS A 97 -1.83 -6.16 -7.05
N ILE A 98 -1.91 -5.10 -6.26
CA ILE A 98 -2.54 -5.14 -4.93
C ILE A 98 -3.98 -5.63 -5.04
N SER A 99 -4.79 -5.02 -5.92
CA SER A 99 -6.18 -5.42 -6.08
C SER A 99 -6.33 -6.86 -6.57
N SER A 100 -5.49 -7.30 -7.51
CA SER A 100 -5.48 -8.67 -8.01
C SER A 100 -5.09 -9.67 -6.91
N ILE A 101 -4.07 -9.39 -6.10
CA ILE A 101 -3.68 -10.24 -4.98
C ILE A 101 -4.85 -10.39 -4.00
N ILE A 102 -5.45 -9.28 -3.58
CA ILE A 102 -6.53 -9.30 -2.60
C ILE A 102 -7.74 -10.09 -3.12
N LYS A 103 -8.12 -9.92 -4.39
CA LYS A 103 -9.34 -10.51 -4.94
C LYS A 103 -9.18 -11.95 -5.41
N GLU A 104 -7.99 -12.33 -5.86
CA GLU A 104 -7.76 -13.60 -6.57
C GLU A 104 -6.84 -14.57 -5.84
N LYS A 105 -5.98 -14.08 -4.93
CA LYS A 105 -4.93 -14.89 -4.29
C LYS A 105 -5.13 -15.07 -2.79
N ILE A 106 -5.78 -14.13 -2.12
CA ILE A 106 -6.09 -14.23 -0.70
C ILE A 106 -7.33 -15.11 -0.52
N ASP A 107 -7.15 -16.23 0.18
CA ASP A 107 -8.26 -17.02 0.72
C ASP A 107 -8.55 -16.64 2.18
N ILE A 108 -9.52 -17.32 2.79
CA ILE A 108 -9.93 -17.06 4.18
C ILE A 108 -8.74 -17.21 5.13
N HIS A 109 -7.99 -18.30 5.02
CA HIS A 109 -6.86 -18.59 5.91
C HIS A 109 -5.76 -17.53 5.81
N THR A 110 -5.37 -17.19 4.59
CA THR A 110 -4.36 -16.15 4.32
C THR A 110 -4.82 -14.78 4.82
N GLY A 111 -6.11 -14.46 4.69
CA GLY A 111 -6.68 -13.22 5.18
C GLY A 111 -6.74 -13.13 6.71
N GLU A 112 -7.07 -14.24 7.39
CA GLU A 112 -7.01 -14.35 8.85
C GLU A 112 -5.57 -14.23 9.36
N GLU A 113 -4.61 -14.88 8.71
CA GLU A 113 -3.18 -14.74 9.05
C GLU A 113 -2.72 -13.29 8.91
N ALA A 114 -3.12 -12.62 7.83
CA ALA A 114 -2.84 -11.20 7.63
C ALA A 114 -3.45 -10.34 8.75
N PHE A 115 -4.66 -10.66 9.21
CA PHE A 115 -5.27 -9.97 10.35
C PHE A 115 -4.49 -10.16 11.63
N GLN A 116 -4.17 -11.40 12.01
CA GLN A 116 -3.42 -11.68 13.23
C GLN A 116 -2.05 -11.00 13.22
N THR A 117 -1.39 -10.96 12.06
CA THR A 117 -0.06 -10.39 11.93
C THR A 117 -0.07 -8.86 11.96
N TYR A 118 -1.03 -8.22 11.30
CA TYR A 118 -0.95 -6.79 10.99
C TYR A 118 -1.99 -5.90 11.66
N ILE A 119 -2.93 -6.45 12.45
CA ILE A 119 -3.94 -5.62 13.12
C ILE A 119 -3.34 -4.55 14.04
N ASN A 120 -2.20 -4.86 14.68
CA ASN A 120 -1.49 -3.94 15.58
C ASN A 120 -0.34 -3.19 14.89
N LEU A 121 -0.21 -3.32 13.57
CA LEU A 121 0.83 -2.69 12.77
C LEU A 121 0.18 -1.70 11.78
N ASP A 122 0.91 -1.35 10.73
CA ASP A 122 0.33 -0.67 9.58
C ASP A 122 -0.76 -1.54 8.94
N ASN A 123 -1.95 -0.97 8.79
CA ASN A 123 -3.16 -1.69 8.41
C ASN A 123 -3.78 -1.20 7.09
N ARG A 124 -3.05 -0.45 6.25
CA ARG A 124 -3.60 0.21 5.05
C ARG A 124 -4.56 -0.64 4.21
N TYR A 125 -4.15 -1.85 3.85
CA TYR A 125 -4.94 -2.78 3.02
C TYR A 125 -5.70 -3.84 3.82
N LEU A 126 -5.50 -3.90 5.14
CA LEU A 126 -6.14 -4.90 5.98
C LEU A 126 -7.68 -4.82 5.98
N PRO A 127 -8.32 -3.63 5.98
CA PRO A 127 -9.76 -3.53 5.81
C PRO A 127 -10.26 -4.15 4.48
N GLU A 128 -9.54 -3.91 3.38
CA GLU A 128 -9.92 -4.45 2.06
C GLU A 128 -9.78 -5.98 2.03
N ILE A 129 -8.71 -6.50 2.65
CA ILE A 129 -8.50 -7.94 2.83
C ILE A 129 -9.65 -8.55 3.64
N LEU A 130 -10.02 -7.96 4.77
CA LEU A 130 -11.10 -8.48 5.61
C LEU A 130 -12.47 -8.39 4.93
N LEU A 131 -12.74 -7.32 4.18
CA LEU A 131 -13.96 -7.24 3.36
C LEU A 131 -14.01 -8.39 2.34
N HIS A 132 -12.88 -8.73 1.72
CA HIS A 132 -12.80 -9.88 0.81
C HIS A 132 -13.00 -11.22 1.54
N VAL A 133 -12.42 -11.39 2.73
CA VAL A 133 -12.60 -12.58 3.58
C VAL A 133 -14.07 -12.77 3.95
N GLY A 134 -14.76 -11.69 4.34
CA GLY A 134 -16.20 -11.73 4.60
C GLY A 134 -17.01 -12.16 3.36
N ASP A 135 -16.63 -11.69 2.17
CA ASP A 135 -17.26 -12.13 0.91
C ASP A 135 -17.01 -13.61 0.61
N LEU A 136 -15.82 -14.13 0.97
CA LEU A 136 -15.51 -15.55 0.86
C LEU A 136 -16.35 -16.40 1.82
N TYR A 137 -16.54 -15.97 3.08
CA TYR A 137 -17.44 -16.65 4.02
C TYR A 137 -18.87 -16.70 3.50
N LEU A 138 -19.39 -15.57 2.98
CA LEU A 138 -20.73 -15.53 2.38
C LEU A 138 -20.88 -16.50 1.21
N ARG A 139 -19.89 -16.56 0.32
CA ARG A 139 -19.90 -17.50 -0.81
C ARG A 139 -19.91 -18.96 -0.36
N LYS A 140 -19.32 -19.26 0.80
CA LYS A 140 -19.36 -20.58 1.43
C LYS A 140 -20.64 -20.84 2.24
N GLY A 141 -21.55 -19.89 2.33
CA GLY A 141 -22.78 -19.99 3.12
C GLY A 141 -22.62 -19.67 4.60
N ASP A 142 -21.42 -19.32 5.05
CA ASP A 142 -21.14 -18.96 6.45
C ASP A 142 -21.48 -17.50 6.71
N LYS A 143 -22.78 -17.24 6.89
CA LYS A 143 -23.28 -15.90 7.20
C LYS A 143 -22.77 -15.38 8.55
N LYS A 144 -22.50 -16.26 9.52
CA LYS A 144 -22.10 -15.86 10.86
C LYS A 144 -20.70 -15.25 10.81
N SER A 145 -19.72 -15.99 10.28
CA SER A 145 -18.36 -15.50 10.16
C SER A 145 -18.24 -14.30 9.21
N ALA A 146 -19.08 -14.22 8.17
CA ALA A 146 -19.16 -13.02 7.35
C ALA A 146 -19.60 -11.78 8.14
N LYS A 147 -20.68 -11.88 8.93
CA LYS A 147 -21.16 -10.78 9.79
C LYS A 147 -20.10 -10.37 10.81
N GLU A 148 -19.44 -11.33 11.44
CA GLU A 148 -18.35 -11.06 12.40
C GLU A 148 -17.21 -10.31 11.72
N THR A 149 -16.77 -10.78 10.54
CA THR A 149 -15.68 -10.15 9.78
C THR A 149 -16.00 -8.70 9.39
N TYR A 150 -17.21 -8.44 8.87
CA TYR A 150 -17.60 -7.06 8.55
C TYR A 150 -17.76 -6.17 9.79
N THR A 151 -18.21 -6.74 10.90
CA THR A 151 -18.28 -6.01 12.18
C THR A 151 -16.87 -5.62 12.64
N VAL A 152 -15.88 -6.52 12.53
CA VAL A 152 -14.47 -6.18 12.78
C VAL A 152 -14.01 -5.04 11.88
N VAL A 153 -14.36 -5.06 10.57
CA VAL A 153 -13.98 -3.96 9.66
C VAL A 153 -14.55 -2.63 10.14
N LYS A 154 -15.83 -2.61 10.50
CA LYS A 154 -16.54 -1.42 10.96
C LYS A 154 -15.95 -0.88 12.28
N ASP A 155 -15.67 -1.77 13.23
CA ASP A 155 -15.29 -1.38 14.60
C ASP A 155 -13.79 -1.08 14.72
N ALA A 156 -12.92 -1.90 14.11
CA ALA A 156 -11.46 -1.74 14.24
C ALA A 156 -10.87 -0.69 13.30
N PHE A 157 -11.58 -0.31 12.22
CA PHE A 157 -11.08 0.63 11.22
C PHE A 157 -12.01 1.84 11.04
N ALA A 158 -12.58 2.35 12.14
CA ALA A 158 -13.53 3.46 12.14
C ALA A 158 -13.08 4.72 11.37
N PHE A 159 -11.76 4.94 11.22
CA PHE A 159 -11.22 6.08 10.47
C PHE A 159 -11.12 5.85 8.96
N ASN A 160 -11.26 4.61 8.48
CA ASN A 160 -11.33 4.29 7.05
C ASN A 160 -12.79 4.33 6.59
N GLN A 161 -13.27 5.54 6.27
CA GLN A 161 -14.67 5.79 5.91
C GLN A 161 -15.17 4.92 4.75
N GLU A 162 -14.32 4.66 3.75
CA GLU A 162 -14.66 3.82 2.60
C GLU A 162 -14.89 2.36 3.03
N ALA A 163 -13.97 1.82 3.83
CA ALA A 163 -14.08 0.44 4.32
C ALA A 163 -15.28 0.27 5.26
N VAL A 164 -15.50 1.22 6.17
CA VAL A 164 -16.64 1.22 7.11
C VAL A 164 -17.96 1.22 6.36
N LYS A 165 -18.11 2.13 5.38
CA LYS A 165 -19.33 2.20 4.55
C LYS A 165 -19.57 0.89 3.80
N SER A 166 -18.53 0.31 3.21
CA SER A 166 -18.62 -0.98 2.51
C SER A 166 -19.05 -2.11 3.46
N ALA A 167 -18.51 -2.15 4.68
CA ALA A 167 -18.89 -3.12 5.69
C ALA A 167 -20.36 -2.98 6.11
N GLU A 168 -20.84 -1.76 6.35
CA GLU A 168 -22.24 -1.48 6.70
C GLU A 168 -23.21 -1.90 5.59
N GLU A 169 -22.89 -1.56 4.33
CA GLU A 169 -23.69 -1.98 3.18
C GLU A 169 -23.78 -3.50 3.07
N LYS A 170 -22.68 -4.21 3.33
CA LYS A 170 -22.64 -5.68 3.31
C LYS A 170 -23.41 -6.27 4.49
N LEU A 171 -23.28 -5.75 5.71
CA LEU A 171 -24.03 -6.18 6.89
C LEU A 171 -25.54 -6.07 6.67
N ASN A 172 -26.01 -4.95 6.12
CA ASN A 172 -27.43 -4.73 5.84
C ASN A 172 -28.02 -5.70 4.82
N ARG A 173 -27.19 -6.25 3.93
CA ARG A 173 -27.61 -7.26 2.94
C ARG A 173 -27.70 -8.66 3.53
N ILE A 174 -26.96 -8.95 4.60
CA ILE A 174 -27.01 -10.26 5.26
C ILE A 174 -28.17 -10.28 6.26
N LYS A 175 -29.34 -10.72 5.79
CA LYS A 175 -30.43 -11.18 6.67
C LYS A 175 -29.98 -12.44 7.41
#